data_AF-A0A940VII9-F1
#
_entry.id   AF-A0A940VII9-F1
#
_cell.length_a   1.000
_cell.length_b   1.000
_cell.length_c   1.000
_cell.angle_alpha   90.00
_cell.angle_beta   90.00
_cell.angle_gamma   90.00
#
_symmetry.space_group_name_H-M   'P 1'
#
loop_
_entity.id
_entity.type
_entity.pdbx_description
1 polymer ?
#
loop_
_entity_poly.entity_id
_entity_poly.type
_entity_poly.pdbx_seq_one_letter_code
_entity_poly.pdbx_strand_id
1 'polypeptide(L)' 'FLFEQKGIGPNGEVLGHHRATGIRPRFADRLKAAGIVLDPSVFDPARKQ' A
#
# COMPACT_ATOMS: atom_id res chain seq x y z
N PHE A 1 2.85 2.99 3.70
CA PHE A 1 2.09 1.74 3.84
C PHE A 1 2.14 1.32 5.29
N LEU A 2 1.03 0.81 5.82
CA LEU A 2 0.91 0.28 7.17
C LEU A 2 0.55 -1.20 7.06
N PHE A 3 1.16 -2.05 7.87
CA PHE A 3 0.78 -3.46 7.93
C PHE A 3 -0.37 -3.64 8.93
N GLU A 4 -1.52 -4.11 8.46
CA GLU A 4 -2.66 -4.48 9.30
C GLU A 4 -2.60 -5.98 9.60
N GLN A 5 -2.17 -6.32 10.82
CA GLN A 5 -2.21 -7.69 11.33
C GLN A 5 -3.67 -8.10 11.55
N LYS A 6 -4.08 -9.21 10.93
CA LYS A 6 -5.40 -9.84 11.10
C LYS A 6 -5.37 -11.03 12.07
N GLY A 7 -4.21 -11.64 12.28
CA GLY A 7 -4.07 -12.75 13.22
C GLY A 7 -2.72 -13.46 13.10
N ILE A 8 -2.64 -14.63 13.73
CA ILE A 8 -1.49 -15.53 13.66
C ILE A 8 -2.00 -16.87 13.12
N GLY A 9 -1.35 -17.37 12.08
CA GLY A 9 -1.68 -18.64 11.44
C GLY A 9 -1.20 -19.84 12.27
N PRO A 10 -1.62 -21.06 11.87
CA PRO A 10 -1.37 -22.28 12.63
C PRO A 10 0.11 -22.62 12.79
N ASN A 11 1.00 -22.09 11.94
CA ASN A 11 2.45 -22.30 12.02
C ASN A 11 3.19 -21.09 12.64
N GLY A 12 2.47 -20.16 13.26
CA GLY A 12 3.03 -18.96 13.89
C GLY A 12 3.30 -17.80 12.92
N GLU A 13 2.90 -17.91 11.66
CA GLU A 13 3.03 -16.83 10.69
C GLU A 13 2.03 -15.69 11.00
N VAL A 14 2.49 -14.45 10.90
CA VAL A 14 1.62 -13.29 11.08
C VAL A 14 0.78 -13.08 9.83
N LEU A 15 -0.53 -13.29 9.95
CA LEU A 15 -1.49 -13.04 8.88
C LEU A 15 -1.87 -11.56 8.88
N GLY A 16 -1.78 -10.91 7.73
CA GLY A 16 -2.12 -9.50 7.59
C GLY A 16 -1.94 -9.02 6.15
N HIS A 17 -2.11 -7.73 5.93
CA HIS A 17 -1.92 -7.13 4.61
C HIS A 17 -1.37 -5.71 4.74
N HIS A 18 -0.60 -5.30 3.73
CA HIS A 18 -0.11 -3.94 3.63
C HIS A 18 -1.20 -3.05 3.04
N ARG A 19 -1.60 -2.03 3.80
CA ARG A 19 -2.57 -1.04 3.38
C ARG A 19 -1.88 0.28 3.09
N ALA A 20 -2.28 0.93 2.01
CA ALA A 20 -1.90 2.33 1.79
C ALA A 20 -2.54 3.20 2.88
N THR A 21 -1.81 4.16 3.42
CA THR A 21 -2.32 5.04 4.48
C THR A 21 -3.10 6.23 3.93
N GLY A 22 -3.36 6.29 2.62
CA GLY A 22 -3.96 7.45 1.94
C GLY A 22 -3.00 8.62 1.69
N ILE A 23 -1.78 8.57 2.22
CA ILE A 23 -0.78 9.61 1.99
C ILE A 23 -0.17 9.41 0.60
N ARG A 24 -0.41 10.36 -0.30
CA ARG A 24 0.27 10.43 -1.60
C ARG A 24 1.71 10.91 -1.38
N PRO A 25 2.74 10.10 -1.71
CA PRO A 25 4.12 10.48 -1.45
C PRO A 25 4.61 11.53 -2.45
N ARG A 26 5.48 12.45 -2.01
CA ARG A 26 6.07 13.51 -2.87
C ARG A 26 6.83 12.98 -4.09
N PHE A 27 7.33 11.75 -4.03
CA PHE A 27 8.00 11.13 -5.17
C PHE A 27 7.02 10.66 -6.26
N ALA A 28 5.71 10.56 -6.00
CA ALA A 28 4.72 10.20 -7.01
C ALA A 28 4.71 11.21 -8.17
N ASP A 29 4.95 12.49 -7.86
CA ASP A 29 5.07 13.52 -8.91
C ASP A 29 6.38 13.40 -9.68
N ARG A 30 7.47 12.93 -9.03
CA ARG A 30 8.73 12.60 -9.71
C ARG A 30 8.58 11.39 -10.64
N LEU A 31 7.83 10.36 -10.22
CA LEU A 31 7.50 9.21 -11.07
C LEU A 31 6.70 9.65 -12.30
N LYS A 32 5.68 10.49 -12.10
CA LYS A 32 4.90 11.06 -13.20
C LYS A 32 5.78 11.87 -14.16
N ALA A 33 6.68 12.71 -13.63
CA ALA A 33 7.63 13.48 -14.43
C ALA A 33 8.63 12.60 -15.21
N ALA A 34 8.95 11.41 -14.69
CA ALA A 34 9.75 10.40 -15.36
C ALA A 34 8.97 9.55 -16.38
N GLY A 35 7.69 9.88 -16.65
CA GLY A 35 6.83 9.13 -17.57
C GLY A 35 6.22 7.86 -16.97
N ILE A 36 6.45 7.58 -15.68
CA ILE A 36 5.86 6.44 -14.98
C ILE A 36 4.48 6.85 -14.49
N VAL A 37 3.46 6.41 -15.22
CA VAL A 37 2.05 6.63 -14.84
C VAL A 37 1.68 5.62 -13.76
N LEU A 38 1.70 6.08 -12.51
CA LEU A 38 1.19 5.30 -11.39
C LEU A 38 -0.30 5.61 -11.20
N ASP A 39 -1.13 4.56 -11.13
CA ASP A 39 -2.55 4.73 -10.82
C ASP A 39 -2.70 5.33 -9.41
N PRO A 40 -3.42 6.45 -9.23
CA PRO A 40 -3.62 7.06 -7.92
C PRO A 40 -4.27 6.11 -6.89
N SER A 41 -5.05 5.13 -7.35
CA SER A 41 -5.69 4.11 -6.51
C SER A 41 -4.68 3.22 -5.78
N VAL A 42 -3.42 3.17 -6.22
CA VAL A 42 -2.34 2.45 -5.53
C VAL A 42 -2.12 2.97 -4.11
N PHE A 43 -2.42 4.25 -3.88
CA PHE A 43 -2.32 4.87 -2.56
C PHE A 43 -3.66 4.97 -1.82
N ASP A 44 -4.74 4.44 -2.41
CA ASP A 44 -6.07 4.47 -1.80
C ASP A 44 -6.14 3.47 -0.64
N PRO A 45 -6.47 3.91 0.58
CA PRO A 45 -6.64 3.03 1.72
C PRO A 45 -7.82 2.06 1.52
N ALA A 46 -8.80 2.31 0.65
CA ALA A 46 -9.91 1.39 0.41
C ALA A 46 -9.54 0.23 -0.53
N ARG A 47 -8.36 0.26 -1.17
CA ARG A 47 -7.92 -0.82 -2.06
C ARG A 47 -7.59 -2.06 -1.25
N LYS A 48 -8.54 -3.00 -1.16
CA LYS A 48 -8.27 -4.37 -0.73
C LYS A 48 -7.40 -5.03 -1.80
N GLN A 49 -6.17 -5.36 -1.43
CA GLN A 49 -5.26 -6.21 -2.20
C GLN A 49 -5.64 -7.67 -2.01
#